data_AF-A0A928ZHE2-F1
#
_entry.id   AF-A0A928ZHE2-F1
#
_cell.length_a   1.000
_cell.length_b   1.000
_cell.length_c   1.000
_cell.angle_alpha   90.00
_cell.angle_beta   90.00
_cell.angle_gamma   90.00
#
_symmetry.space_group_name_H-M   'P 1'
#
loop_
_entity.id
_entity.type
_entity.pdbx_description
1 polymer ?
#
loop_
_entity_poly.entity_id
_entity_poly.type
_entity_poly.pdbx_seq_one_letter_code
_entity_poly.pdbx_strand_id
1 'polypeptide(L)'
;MNSTFNWNPEQTLLEKVINLASERGQSPESIISEAVRLYVETQSIETANDDVSDPLIGLFSATPDLAINSEDILQNEISEKSGWTWKEPQQ
;
A
#
# COMPACT_ATOMS: atom_id res chain seq x y z
N MET A 1 -11.44 -5.30 9.13
CA MET A 1 -11.49 -3.83 9.01
C MET A 1 -12.58 -3.51 7.99
N ASN A 2 -13.64 -2.80 8.37
CA ASN A 2 -14.69 -2.39 7.43
C ASN A 2 -14.37 -0.98 6.96
N SER A 3 -13.69 -0.87 5.82
CA SER A 3 -13.38 0.41 5.19
C SER A 3 -14.47 0.74 4.18
N THR A 4 -15.15 1.88 4.35
CA THR A 4 -16.15 2.38 3.39
C THR A 4 -15.49 3.39 2.46
N PHE A 5 -15.63 3.19 1.15
CA PHE A 5 -15.07 4.07 0.13
C PHE A 5 -16.20 4.78 -0.62
N ASN A 6 -16.18 6.11 -0.60
CA ASN A 6 -17.14 6.91 -1.36
C ASN A 6 -16.58 7.14 -2.77
N TRP A 7 -17.13 6.44 -3.74
CA TRP A 7 -16.77 6.55 -5.15
C TRP A 7 -17.93 7.12 -5.96
N ASN A 8 -17.65 8.10 -6.81
CA ASN A 8 -18.61 8.64 -7.77
C ASN A 8 -18.16 8.29 -9.21
N PRO A 9 -18.53 7.12 -9.74
CA PRO A 9 -18.17 6.71 -11.09
C PRO A 9 -18.85 7.56 -12.17
N GLU A 10 -18.35 7.45 -13.39
CA GLU A 10 -19.06 7.94 -14.56
C GLU A 10 -20.43 7.24 -14.69
N GLN A 11 -21.46 7.97 -15.08
CA GLN A 11 -22.84 7.46 -15.15
C GLN A 11 -22.98 6.26 -16.09
N THR A 12 -22.28 6.29 -17.23
CA THR A 12 -22.30 5.20 -18.22
C THR A 12 -21.67 3.91 -17.67
N LEU A 13 -20.68 4.03 -16.79
CA LEU A 13 -20.02 2.91 -16.12
C LEU A 13 -20.95 2.30 -15.07
N LEU A 14 -21.60 3.16 -14.27
CA LEU A 14 -22.55 2.72 -13.25
C LEU A 14 -23.71 1.92 -13.86
N GLU A 15 -24.28 2.39 -14.97
CA GLU A 15 -25.35 1.69 -15.69
C GLU A 15 -24.89 0.30 -16.17
N LYS A 16 -23.68 0.20 -16.73
CA LYS A 16 -23.12 -1.09 -17.16
C LYS A 16 -22.93 -2.06 -16.00
N VAL A 17 -22.44 -1.58 -14.85
CA VAL A 17 -22.24 -2.41 -13.65
C VAL A 17 -23.58 -2.90 -13.11
N ILE A 18 -24.60 -2.04 -13.08
CA ILE A 18 -25.95 -2.41 -12.63
C ILE A 18 -26.56 -3.47 -13.55
N ASN A 19 -26.43 -3.31 -14.87
CA ASN A 19 -26.93 -4.29 -15.83
C ASN A 19 -26.22 -5.63 -15.68
N LEU A 20 -24.88 -5.63 -15.58
CA LEU A 20 -24.08 -6.83 -15.38
C LEU A 20 -24.41 -7.54 -14.04
N ALA A 21 -24.61 -6.75 -12.98
CA ALA A 21 -24.99 -7.26 -11.66
C ALA A 21 -26.39 -7.92 -11.72
N SER A 22 -27.33 -7.30 -12.44
CA SER A 22 -28.68 -7.81 -12.65
C SER A 22 -28.68 -9.12 -13.44
N GLU A 23 -27.88 -9.22 -14.51
CA GLU A 23 -27.72 -10.45 -15.31
C GLU A 23 -27.14 -11.61 -14.50
N ARG A 24 -26.20 -11.30 -13.58
CA ARG A 24 -25.53 -12.31 -12.74
C ARG A 24 -26.26 -12.60 -11.43
N GLY A 25 -27.32 -11.87 -11.09
CA GLY A 25 -28.01 -11.97 -9.81
C GLY A 25 -27.14 -11.60 -8.60
N GLN A 26 -26.15 -10.73 -8.80
CA GLN A 26 -25.21 -10.27 -7.78
C GLN A 26 -25.47 -8.79 -7.44
N SER A 27 -24.93 -8.30 -6.32
CA SER A 27 -24.96 -6.87 -6.05
C SER A 27 -23.88 -6.13 -6.84
N PRO A 28 -24.12 -4.86 -7.24
CA PRO A 28 -23.11 -4.03 -7.91
C PRO A 28 -21.78 -3.95 -7.14
N GLU A 29 -21.83 -3.92 -5.82
CA GLU A 29 -20.65 -3.87 -4.95
C GLU A 29 -19.83 -5.16 -5.02
N SER A 30 -20.49 -6.31 -5.18
CA SER A 30 -19.80 -7.61 -5.36
C SER A 30 -19.02 -7.63 -6.67
N ILE A 31 -19.62 -7.11 -7.75
CA ILE A 31 -18.95 -6.98 -9.05
C ILE A 31 -17.74 -6.05 -8.95
N ILE A 32 -17.89 -4.89 -8.29
CA ILE A 32 -16.81 -3.92 -8.12
C ILE A 32 -15.68 -4.52 -7.28
N SER A 33 -16.02 -5.21 -6.19
CA SER A 33 -15.03 -5.85 -5.31
C SER A 33 -14.22 -6.91 -6.05
N GLU A 34 -14.87 -7.71 -6.90
CA GLU A 34 -14.22 -8.70 -7.73
C GLU A 34 -13.30 -8.05 -8.77
N ALA A 35 -13.79 -7.02 -9.47
CA ALA A 35 -13.00 -6.30 -10.48
C ALA A 35 -11.75 -5.64 -9.87
N VAL A 36 -11.88 -5.02 -8.69
CA VAL A 36 -10.76 -4.42 -7.97
C VAL A 36 -9.76 -5.49 -7.53
N ARG A 37 -10.23 -6.63 -7.02
CA ARG A 37 -9.33 -7.75 -6.64
C ARG A 37 -8.52 -8.21 -7.85
N LEU A 38 -9.17 -8.46 -8.98
CA LEU A 38 -8.51 -8.91 -10.21
C LEU A 38 -7.49 -7.87 -10.70
N TYR A 39 -7.82 -6.58 -10.64
CA TYR A 39 -6.91 -5.51 -11.03
C TYR A 39 -5.68 -5.42 -10.12
N VAL A 40 -5.85 -5.56 -8.80
CA VAL A 40 -4.71 -5.55 -7.86
C VAL A 40 -3.83 -6.78 -8.06
N GLU A 41 -4.42 -7.95 -8.28
CA GLU A 41 -3.68 -9.18 -8.60
C GLU A 41 -2.86 -9.03 -9.89
N THR A 42 -3.43 -8.45 -10.95
CA THR A 42 -2.70 -8.24 -12.21
C THR A 42 -1.60 -7.20 -12.07
N GLN A 43 -1.85 -6.07 -11.38
CA GLN A 43 -0.82 -5.05 -11.15
C GLN A 43 0.33 -5.57 -10.30
N SER A 44 0.06 -6.41 -9.29
CA SER A 44 1.11 -7.03 -8.46
C SER A 44 2.05 -7.93 -9.27
N ILE A 45 1.51 -8.59 -10.31
CA ILE A 45 2.29 -9.43 -11.23
C ILE A 45 3.09 -8.56 -12.22
N GLU A 46 2.52 -7.46 -12.69
CA GLU A 46 3.18 -6.56 -13.65
C GLU A 46 4.38 -5.85 -13.02
N THR A 47 4.28 -5.43 -11.75
CA THR A 47 5.41 -4.85 -10.99
C THR A 47 6.48 -5.86 -10.56
N ALA A 48 6.23 -7.17 -10.65
CA ALA A 48 7.20 -8.21 -10.29
C ALA A 48 8.16 -8.58 -11.44
N ASN A 49 7.94 -8.05 -12.65
CA ASN A 49 8.81 -8.32 -13.80
C ASN A 49 10.00 -7.36 -13.92
N ASP A 50 10.01 -6.25 -13.16
CA ASP A 50 11.18 -5.39 -13.02
C ASP A 50 11.83 -5.62 -11.65
N ASP A 51 12.92 -6.40 -11.69
CA ASP A 51 13.96 -6.56 -10.67
C ASP A 51 13.59 -7.15 -9.29
N VAL A 52 14.11 -8.37 -9.07
CA VAL A 52 14.41 -9.00 -7.77
C VAL A 52 13.18 -9.32 -6.91
N SER A 53 12.61 -10.51 -7.16
CA SER A 53 11.65 -11.18 -6.27
C SER A 53 12.35 -11.60 -4.97
N ASP A 54 12.41 -10.68 -4.00
CA ASP A 54 12.45 -11.04 -2.59
C ASP A 54 11.01 -10.95 -2.05
N PRO A 55 10.38 -12.07 -1.66
CA PRO A 55 9.00 -12.10 -1.17
C PRO A 55 8.80 -11.33 0.15
N LEU A 56 9.87 -10.86 0.80
CA LEU A 56 9.82 -10.02 1.99
C LEU A 56 9.97 -8.51 1.68
N ILE A 57 10.41 -8.13 0.48
CA ILE A 57 10.41 -6.74 0.02
C ILE A 57 8.96 -6.35 -0.29
N GLY A 58 8.33 -5.62 0.64
CA GLY A 58 6.94 -5.18 0.54
C GLY A 58 6.05 -5.60 1.72
N LEU A 59 6.51 -6.48 2.62
CA LEU A 59 5.80 -6.77 3.88
C LEU A 59 5.80 -5.57 4.84
N PHE A 60 6.83 -4.73 4.72
CA PHE A 60 6.92 -3.45 5.38
C PHE A 60 6.91 -2.38 4.30
N SER A 61 5.88 -1.52 4.30
CA SER A 61 5.90 -0.26 3.55
C SER A 61 6.87 0.69 4.26
N ALA A 62 8.17 0.44 4.14
CA ALA A 62 9.15 1.41 4.57
C ALA A 62 8.91 2.67 3.73
N THR A 63 8.70 3.82 4.37
CA THR A 63 8.74 5.08 3.65
C THR A 63 10.15 5.20 3.04
N PRO A 64 10.28 5.49 1.73
CA PRO A 64 11.60 5.69 1.10
C PRO A 64 12.45 6.69 1.88
N ASP A 65 11.77 7.66 2.50
CA ASP A 65 12.31 8.67 3.39
C ASP A 65 13.11 8.09 4.57
N LEU A 66 12.61 7.06 5.26
CA LEU A 66 13.29 6.47 6.41
C LEU A 66 14.56 5.69 6.01
N ALA A 67 14.54 5.04 4.84
CA ALA A 67 15.71 4.32 4.34
C ALA A 67 16.81 5.29 3.85
N ILE A 68 16.41 6.31 3.09
CA ILE A 68 17.32 7.28 2.46
C ILE A 68 17.91 8.22 3.52
N ASN A 69 17.09 8.73 4.43
CA ASN A 69 17.47 9.73 5.43
C ASN A 69 17.72 9.11 6.81
N SER A 70 18.00 7.80 6.87
CA SER A 70 18.20 7.07 8.14
C SER A 70 19.25 7.73 9.04
N GLU A 71 20.37 8.20 8.47
CA GLU A 71 21.41 8.90 9.21
C GLU A 71 20.93 10.25 9.75
N ASP A 72 20.29 11.08 8.92
CA ASP A 72 19.77 12.39 9.34
C ASP A 72 18.68 12.27 10.41
N ILE A 73 17.82 11.25 10.31
CA ILE A 73 16.79 10.95 11.31
C ILE A 73 17.44 10.53 12.63
N LEU A 74 18.42 9.64 12.59
CA LEU A 74 19.14 9.20 13.79
C LEU A 74 19.86 10.37 14.47
N GLN A 75 20.54 11.24 13.72
CA GLN A 75 21.22 12.41 14.28
C GLN A 75 20.23 13.41 14.92
N ASN A 76 19.04 13.57 14.34
CA ASN A 76 18.00 14.44 14.90
C ASN A 76 17.32 13.84 16.15
N GLU A 77 17.18 12.51 16.21
CA GLU A 77 16.51 11.82 17.33
C GLU A 77 17.45 11.55 18.51
N ILE A 78 18.75 11.35 18.26
CA ILE A 78 19.77 11.17 19.30
C ILE A 78 20.13 12.53 19.91
N SER A 79 19.28 13.00 20.81
CA SER A 79 19.57 14.13 21.70
C SER A 79 19.99 13.65 23.10
N GLU A 80 20.56 14.53 23.92
CA GLU A 80 20.91 14.23 25.33
C GLU A 80 19.72 13.72 26.16
N LYS A 81 18.47 14.01 25.73
CA LYS A 81 17.23 13.55 26.37
C LYS A 81 16.72 12.21 25.85
N SER A 82 17.33 11.67 24.80
CA SER A 82 16.90 10.40 24.17
C SER A 82 17.20 9.17 25.03
N GLY A 83 18.02 9.31 26.08
CA GLY A 83 18.43 8.19 26.94
C GLY A 83 19.56 7.33 26.34
N TRP A 84 20.05 7.69 25.14
CA TRP A 84 21.18 7.04 24.49
C TRP A 84 22.47 7.76 24.91
N THR A 85 23.17 7.23 25.91
CA THR A 85 24.54 7.69 26.25
C THR A 85 25.56 6.98 25.38
N TRP A 86 26.32 7.74 24.59
CA TRP A 86 27.49 7.23 23.87
C TRP A 86 28.53 6.70 24.85
N LYS A 87 29.16 5.55 24.53
CA LYS A 87 30.35 5.12 25.25
C LYS A 87 31.50 6.05 24.85
N GLU A 88 32.11 6.71 25.83
CA GLU A 88 33.30 7.53 25.59
C GLU A 88 34.41 6.66 24.96
N PRO A 89 35.07 7.13 23.89
CA PRO A 89 36.21 6.43 23.32
C PRO A 89 37.34 6.44 24.35
N GLN A 90 37.74 5.25 24.79
CA GLN A 90 38.89 5.07 25.67
C GLN A 90 40.16 5.53 24.94
N GLN A 91 40.85 6.52 25.50
CA GLN A 91 42.18 6.96 25.06
C GLN A 91 43.26 5.94 25.42
#